data_AF-A0A937FLB0-F1
#
_entry.id   AF-A0A937FLB0-F1
#
_cell.length_a   1.000
_cell.length_b   1.000
_cell.length_c   1.000
_cell.angle_alpha   90.00
_cell.angle_beta   90.00
_cell.angle_gamma   90.00
#
_symmetry.space_group_name_H-M   'P 1'
#
loop_
_entity.id
_entity.type
_entity.pdbx_description
1 polymer ?
#
loop_
_entity_poly.entity_id
_entity_poly.type
_entity_poly.pdbx_seq_one_letter_code
_entity_poly.pdbx_strand_id
1 'polypeptide(L)'
;MRSAYGAELWGAALDQLDLPFDGFETMFQYDDHLADRLVSCCAILLGKPRDALLEDFGTFLITATPSGRVRRLLRFGGLDYEDFLHSLEDLPGRVALAVPDIGLPDLVLYEIEPGRFELACRSKVRGAGHVIAGLLRAMADDYGALVLLDHVGRRRSVEIIDIHLLESSYSEGRGFDLSEGGLTAAGQVG
;
A
#
# COMPACT_ATOMS: atom_id res chain seq x y z
N MET A 1 -11.78 5.29 4.38
CA MET A 1 -13.15 5.66 4.83
C MET A 1 -13.15 6.95 5.62
N ARG A 2 -12.90 6.93 6.94
CA ARG A 2 -13.02 8.14 7.78
C ARG A 2 -12.27 9.37 7.25
N SER A 3 -10.99 9.24 6.89
CA SER A 3 -10.17 10.37 6.42
C SER A 3 -10.55 10.88 5.03
N ALA A 4 -10.96 9.99 4.12
CA ALA A 4 -11.21 10.33 2.72
C ALA A 4 -12.69 10.65 2.42
N TYR A 5 -13.62 10.07 3.18
CA TYR A 5 -15.06 10.08 2.92
C TYR A 5 -15.89 10.53 4.15
N GLY A 6 -15.23 10.87 5.27
CA GLY A 6 -15.90 11.40 6.47
C GLY A 6 -16.32 10.35 7.50
N ALA A 7 -16.67 10.84 8.70
CA ALA A 7 -17.04 10.00 9.83
C ALA A 7 -18.44 9.38 9.70
N GLU A 8 -19.37 10.06 9.02
CA GLU A 8 -20.74 9.57 8.84
C GLU A 8 -20.77 8.27 8.02
N LEU A 9 -20.06 8.25 6.90
CA LEU A 9 -19.98 7.05 6.06
C LEU A 9 -19.23 5.90 6.75
N TRP A 10 -18.26 6.24 7.60
CA TRP A 10 -17.58 5.26 8.44
C TRP A 10 -18.52 4.64 9.46
N GLY A 11 -19.30 5.47 10.19
CA GLY A 11 -20.31 5.00 11.14
C GLY A 11 -21.35 4.10 10.48
N ALA A 12 -21.88 4.51 9.32
CA ALA A 12 -22.84 3.70 8.57
C ALA A 12 -22.30 2.30 8.19
N ALA A 13 -20.99 2.19 7.89
CA ALA A 13 -20.36 0.92 7.59
C ALA A 13 -20.23 0.01 8.83
N LEU A 14 -19.91 0.60 10.00
CA LEU A 14 -19.83 -0.15 11.26
C LEU A 14 -21.21 -0.63 11.69
N ASP A 15 -22.23 0.23 11.60
CA ASP A 15 -23.62 -0.07 11.93
C ASP A 15 -24.16 -1.20 11.04
N GLN A 16 -23.91 -1.16 9.73
CA GLN A 16 -24.35 -2.19 8.80
C GLN A 16 -23.71 -3.56 9.07
N LEU A 17 -22.55 -3.59 9.71
CA LEU A 17 -21.82 -4.81 10.04
C LEU A 17 -22.06 -5.30 11.46
N ASP A 18 -22.86 -4.58 12.26
CA ASP A 18 -23.16 -4.83 13.66
C ASP A 18 -21.88 -4.99 14.50
N LEU A 19 -20.92 -4.07 14.29
CA LEU A 19 -19.64 -4.12 14.98
C LEU A 19 -19.76 -3.44 16.35
N PRO A 20 -19.34 -4.10 17.44
CA PRO A 20 -19.54 -3.60 18.80
C PRO A 20 -18.55 -2.49 19.20
N PHE A 21 -17.91 -1.84 18.23
CA PHE A 21 -16.87 -0.84 18.46
C PHE A 21 -16.88 0.25 17.39
N ASP A 22 -16.47 1.46 17.78
CA ASP A 22 -16.41 2.63 16.90
C ASP A 22 -15.09 2.71 16.09
N GLY A 23 -14.15 1.80 16.36
CA GLY A 23 -12.85 1.75 15.70
C GLY A 23 -12.01 0.51 16.02
N PHE A 24 -10.96 0.33 15.22
CA PHE A 24 -10.01 -0.77 15.35
C PHE A 24 -8.86 -0.41 16.30
N GLU A 25 -8.50 -1.34 17.19
CA GLU A 25 -7.34 -1.24 18.08
C GLU A 25 -6.16 -2.02 17.51
N THR A 26 -4.98 -1.39 17.49
CA THR A 26 -3.75 -1.93 16.90
C THR A 26 -3.26 -3.23 17.55
N MET A 27 -3.66 -3.53 18.78
CA MET A 27 -3.20 -4.71 19.53
C MET A 27 -4.20 -5.88 19.50
N PHE A 28 -5.35 -5.71 18.85
CA PHE A 28 -6.36 -6.76 18.72
C PHE A 28 -6.22 -7.48 17.38
N GLN A 29 -6.29 -8.82 17.42
CA GLN A 29 -6.47 -9.64 16.23
C GLN A 29 -7.96 -9.70 15.91
N TYR A 30 -8.28 -9.37 14.67
CA TYR A 30 -9.64 -9.42 14.14
C TYR A 30 -9.79 -10.63 13.22
N ASP A 31 -11.02 -11.11 13.08
CA ASP A 31 -11.34 -12.16 12.11
C ASP A 31 -10.94 -11.71 10.69
N ASP A 32 -10.19 -12.54 9.96
CA ASP A 32 -9.81 -12.29 8.57
C ASP A 32 -11.03 -12.01 7.67
N HIS A 33 -12.19 -12.59 8.00
CA HIS A 33 -13.45 -12.34 7.30
C HIS A 33 -14.03 -10.93 7.56
N LEU A 34 -13.68 -10.29 8.68
CA LEU A 34 -14.15 -8.94 8.99
C LEU A 34 -13.60 -7.92 8.00
N ALA A 35 -12.32 -8.01 7.66
CA ALA A 35 -11.71 -7.11 6.69
C ALA A 35 -12.41 -7.18 5.32
N ASP A 36 -12.72 -8.40 4.85
CA ASP A 36 -13.40 -8.59 3.57
C ASP A 36 -14.85 -8.09 3.59
N ARG A 37 -15.58 -8.35 4.68
CA ARG A 37 -16.94 -7.81 4.90
C ARG A 37 -16.94 -6.29 4.94
N LEU A 38 -15.98 -5.70 5.64
CA LEU A 38 -15.84 -4.25 5.77
C LEU A 38 -15.58 -3.59 4.42
N VAL A 39 -14.61 -4.09 3.65
CA VAL A 39 -14.31 -3.58 2.32
C VAL A 39 -15.54 -3.72 1.41
N SER A 40 -16.24 -4.85 1.46
CA SER A 40 -17.44 -5.08 0.63
C SER A 40 -18.58 -4.11 0.98
N CYS A 41 -18.84 -3.90 2.27
CA CYS A 41 -19.81 -2.92 2.76
C CYS A 41 -19.45 -1.50 2.31
N CYS A 42 -18.19 -1.11 2.47
CA CYS A 42 -17.71 0.21 2.04
C CYS A 42 -17.85 0.42 0.53
N ALA A 43 -17.55 -0.61 -0.28
CA ALA A 43 -17.70 -0.56 -1.73
C ALA A 43 -19.18 -0.33 -2.14
N ILE A 44 -20.11 -1.03 -1.48
CA ILE A 44 -21.55 -0.86 -1.69
C ILE A 44 -22.00 0.56 -1.31
N LEU A 45 -21.63 1.03 -0.11
CA LEU A 45 -21.99 2.37 0.37
C LEU A 45 -21.46 3.49 -0.53
N LEU A 46 -20.25 3.30 -1.09
CA LEU A 46 -19.62 4.25 -2.01
C LEU A 46 -20.12 4.14 -3.46
N GLY A 47 -20.86 3.08 -3.81
CA GLY A 47 -21.25 2.81 -5.20
C GLY A 47 -20.05 2.57 -6.13
N LYS A 48 -18.95 2.04 -5.60
CA LYS A 48 -17.70 1.80 -6.34
C LYS A 48 -17.39 0.29 -6.46
N PRO A 49 -16.73 -0.15 -7.53
CA PRO A 49 -16.15 -1.49 -7.57
C PRO A 49 -15.21 -1.71 -6.38
N ARG A 50 -15.29 -2.91 -5.78
CA ARG A 50 -14.43 -3.31 -4.65
C ARG A 50 -12.94 -3.13 -4.99
N ASP A 51 -12.57 -3.48 -6.21
CA ASP A 51 -11.20 -3.44 -6.70
C ASP A 51 -10.66 -2.00 -6.77
N ALA A 52 -11.48 -1.07 -7.28
CA ALA A 52 -11.16 0.36 -7.29
C ALA A 52 -11.01 0.93 -5.86
N LEU A 53 -11.84 0.49 -4.91
CA LEU A 53 -11.70 0.89 -3.50
C LEU A 53 -10.38 0.39 -2.89
N LEU A 54 -9.92 -0.80 -3.29
CA LEU A 54 -8.64 -1.35 -2.82
C LEU A 54 -7.44 -0.63 -3.45
N GLU A 55 -7.53 -0.24 -4.71
CA GLU A 55 -6.52 0.62 -5.37
C GLU A 55 -6.47 2.02 -4.73
N ASP A 56 -7.63 2.62 -4.44
CA ASP A 56 -7.73 3.87 -3.69
C ASP A 56 -7.08 3.72 -2.30
N PHE A 57 -7.27 2.57 -1.64
CA PHE A 57 -6.65 2.28 -0.35
C PHE A 57 -5.12 2.15 -0.45
N GLY A 58 -4.61 1.44 -1.45
CA GLY A 58 -3.18 1.36 -1.73
C GLY A 58 -2.55 2.73 -1.95
N THR A 59 -3.22 3.58 -2.74
CA THR A 59 -2.81 4.97 -2.99
C THR A 59 -2.79 5.79 -1.69
N PHE A 60 -3.84 5.66 -0.87
CA PHE A 60 -4.00 6.37 0.40
C PHE A 60 -2.86 6.07 1.39
N LEU A 61 -2.36 4.83 1.43
CA LEU A 61 -1.24 4.44 2.30
C LEU A 61 0.02 5.29 2.05
N ILE A 62 0.22 5.73 0.80
CA ILE A 62 1.38 6.52 0.38
C ILE A 62 1.13 8.01 0.50
N THR A 63 -0.05 8.48 0.07
CA THR A 63 -0.30 9.91 -0.12
C THR A 63 -0.83 10.63 1.11
N ALA A 64 -1.57 9.95 1.99
CA ALA A 64 -2.40 10.61 3.01
C ALA A 64 -2.11 10.13 4.44
N THR A 65 -1.13 9.24 4.64
CA THR A 65 -0.72 8.81 5.98
C THR A 65 0.05 9.95 6.67
N PRO A 66 -0.42 10.51 7.81
CA PRO A 66 0.18 11.70 8.43
C PRO A 66 1.67 11.56 8.76
N SER A 67 2.09 10.32 9.06
CA SER A 67 3.47 10.04 9.40
C SER A 67 4.34 9.73 8.19
N GLY A 68 3.78 9.47 7.00
CA GLY A 68 4.51 9.07 5.79
C GLY A 68 5.35 7.80 5.95
N ARG A 69 5.16 7.00 7.01
CA ARG A 69 6.06 5.88 7.37
C ARG A 69 6.11 4.79 6.30
N VAL A 70 4.97 4.43 5.72
CA VAL A 70 4.88 3.44 4.64
C VAL A 70 5.62 3.94 3.40
N ARG A 71 5.34 5.18 2.97
CA ARG A 71 6.07 5.84 1.88
C ARG A 71 7.57 5.85 2.12
N ARG A 72 8.03 6.26 3.31
CA ARG A 72 9.46 6.31 3.63
C ARG A 72 10.10 4.92 3.61
N LEU A 73 9.42 3.91 4.18
CA LEU A 73 9.89 2.53 4.14
C LEU A 73 10.10 2.03 2.71
N LEU A 74 9.14 2.31 1.82
CA LEU A 74 9.20 1.92 0.41
C LEU A 74 10.26 2.71 -0.36
N ARG A 75 10.45 3.99 -0.04
CA ARG A 75 11.51 4.84 -0.61
C ARG A 75 12.92 4.35 -0.30
N PHE A 76 13.12 3.61 0.79
CA PHE A 76 14.39 2.91 1.04
C PHE A 76 14.63 1.73 0.10
N GLY A 77 13.69 1.43 -0.81
CA GLY A 77 13.78 0.35 -1.78
C GLY A 77 14.75 0.58 -2.93
N GLY A 78 14.99 1.83 -3.34
CA GLY A 78 15.78 2.07 -4.54
C GLY A 78 15.99 3.54 -4.84
N LEU A 79 16.97 3.83 -5.69
CA LEU A 79 17.29 5.19 -6.12
C LEU A 79 16.29 5.67 -7.18
N ASP A 80 15.86 4.77 -8.07
CA ASP A 80 14.81 5.00 -9.05
C ASP A 80 13.65 3.99 -8.92
N TYR A 81 12.66 4.10 -9.81
CA TYR A 81 11.48 3.24 -9.76
C TYR A 81 11.79 1.77 -10.06
N GLU A 82 12.78 1.50 -10.92
CA GLU A 82 13.15 0.14 -11.30
C GLU A 82 13.87 -0.57 -10.16
N ASP A 83 14.84 0.10 -9.52
CA ASP A 83 15.46 -0.36 -8.28
C ASP A 83 14.40 -0.66 -7.21
N PHE A 84 13.41 0.24 -7.08
CA PHE A 84 12.31 0.05 -6.15
C PHE A 84 11.51 -1.23 -6.45
N LEU A 85 11.17 -1.49 -7.71
CA LEU A 85 10.47 -2.71 -8.11
C LEU A 85 11.27 -3.95 -7.70
N HIS A 86 12.57 -4.00 -8.01
CA HIS A 86 13.43 -5.13 -7.65
C HIS A 86 13.53 -5.33 -6.13
N SER A 87 13.41 -4.27 -5.34
CA SER A 87 13.43 -4.33 -3.88
C SER A 87 12.15 -4.84 -3.21
N LEU A 88 11.07 -5.06 -3.99
CA LEU A 88 9.76 -5.45 -3.46
C LEU A 88 9.77 -6.84 -2.82
N GLU A 89 10.60 -7.77 -3.33
CA GLU A 89 10.72 -9.12 -2.77
C GLU A 89 11.28 -9.10 -1.34
N ASP A 90 12.14 -8.12 -1.02
CA ASP A 90 12.71 -7.94 0.31
C ASP A 90 11.80 -7.14 1.27
N LEU A 91 10.71 -6.56 0.77
CA LEU A 91 9.81 -5.73 1.57
C LEU A 91 9.22 -6.48 2.78
N PRO A 92 8.71 -7.72 2.65
CA PRO A 92 8.20 -8.46 3.81
C PRO A 92 9.25 -8.63 4.91
N GLY A 93 10.50 -8.93 4.53
CA GLY A 93 11.62 -9.05 5.46
C GLY A 93 11.93 -7.73 6.16
N ARG A 94 11.96 -6.61 5.42
CA ARG A 94 12.18 -5.27 5.99
C ARG A 94 11.08 -4.86 6.96
N VAL A 95 9.82 -5.15 6.65
CA VAL A 95 8.69 -4.80 7.52
C VAL A 95 8.68 -5.67 8.78
N ALA A 96 9.02 -6.96 8.67
CA ALA A 96 9.06 -7.88 9.81
C ALA A 96 10.05 -7.44 10.91
N LEU A 97 11.11 -6.69 10.57
CA LEU A 97 12.02 -6.09 11.53
C LEU A 97 11.36 -4.99 12.40
N ALA A 98 10.33 -4.33 11.88
CA ALA A 98 9.64 -3.25 12.56
C ALA A 98 8.31 -3.71 13.20
N VAL A 99 7.59 -4.61 12.54
CA VAL A 99 6.30 -5.15 12.98
C VAL A 99 6.26 -6.66 12.70
N PRO A 100 6.60 -7.50 13.69
CA PRO A 100 6.44 -8.94 13.59
C PRO A 100 4.98 -9.33 13.30
N ASP A 101 4.79 -10.45 12.59
CA ASP A 101 3.47 -11.07 12.35
C ASP A 101 2.43 -10.22 11.59
N ILE A 102 2.86 -9.19 10.86
CA ILE A 102 1.98 -8.28 10.09
C ILE A 102 1.23 -8.94 8.90
N GLY A 103 1.56 -10.18 8.53
CA GLY A 103 0.83 -10.94 7.51
C GLY A 103 0.85 -10.32 6.10
N LEU A 104 1.99 -9.77 5.67
CA LEU A 104 2.14 -9.16 4.36
C LEU A 104 2.02 -10.17 3.19
N PRO A 105 1.62 -9.71 2.00
CA PRO A 105 1.70 -10.53 0.80
C PRO A 105 3.15 -10.91 0.50
N ASP A 106 3.33 -12.13 0.02
CA ASP A 106 4.58 -12.61 -0.58
C ASP A 106 4.62 -12.10 -2.03
N LEU A 107 5.71 -11.41 -2.38
CA LEU A 107 5.88 -10.68 -3.64
C LEU A 107 7.04 -11.28 -4.41
N VAL A 108 6.83 -11.60 -5.69
CA VAL A 108 7.87 -12.05 -6.60
C VAL A 108 7.77 -11.26 -7.90
N LEU A 109 8.86 -10.64 -8.31
CA LEU A 109 8.95 -9.81 -9.51
C LEU A 109 9.62 -10.61 -10.63
N TYR A 110 8.99 -10.62 -11.80
CA TYR A 110 9.55 -11.18 -13.02
C TYR A 110 9.77 -10.06 -14.01
N GLU A 111 11.01 -9.88 -14.46
CA GLU A 111 11.29 -9.06 -15.64
C GLU A 111 11.04 -9.90 -16.89
N ILE A 112 10.08 -9.48 -17.70
CA ILE A 112 9.69 -10.17 -18.93
C ILE A 112 10.55 -9.67 -20.09
N GLU A 113 10.71 -8.36 -20.16
CA GLU A 113 11.52 -7.59 -21.11
C GLU A 113 11.97 -6.30 -20.42
N PRO A 114 13.00 -5.59 -20.91
CA PRO A 114 13.40 -4.30 -20.34
C PRO A 114 12.22 -3.34 -20.23
N GLY A 115 11.97 -2.83 -19.02
CA GLY A 115 10.84 -1.94 -18.71
C GLY A 115 9.47 -2.63 -18.61
N ARG A 116 9.38 -3.97 -18.70
CA ARG A 116 8.15 -4.75 -18.57
C ARG A 116 8.30 -5.83 -17.52
N PHE A 117 7.48 -5.74 -16.48
CA PHE A 117 7.52 -6.63 -15.34
C PHE A 117 6.16 -7.24 -15.05
N GLU A 118 6.16 -8.44 -14.49
CA GLU A 118 5.00 -9.05 -13.84
C GLU A 118 5.30 -9.20 -12.35
N LEU A 119 4.43 -8.64 -11.50
CA LEU A 119 4.50 -8.81 -10.06
C LEU A 119 3.46 -9.84 -9.62
N ALA A 120 3.95 -10.98 -9.12
CA ALA A 120 3.13 -11.99 -8.48
C ALA A 120 2.92 -11.65 -7.00
N CYS A 121 1.66 -11.42 -6.62
CA CYS A 121 1.24 -11.10 -5.26
C CYS A 121 0.47 -12.27 -4.65
N ARG A 122 1.09 -13.00 -3.73
CA ARG A 122 0.48 -14.11 -3.01
C ARG A 122 0.01 -13.64 -1.64
N SER A 123 -1.29 -13.73 -1.39
CA SER A 123 -1.87 -13.36 -0.09
C SER A 123 -3.01 -14.30 0.30
N LYS A 124 -3.25 -14.39 1.62
CA LYS A 124 -4.48 -14.97 2.16
C LYS A 124 -5.68 -14.03 1.93
N VAL A 125 -5.43 -12.73 1.84
CA VAL A 125 -6.45 -11.70 1.64
C VAL A 125 -6.70 -11.53 0.15
N ARG A 126 -7.98 -11.67 -0.25
CA ARG A 126 -8.40 -11.44 -1.64
C ARG A 126 -8.36 -9.95 -1.99
N GLY A 127 -7.78 -9.61 -3.13
CA GLY A 127 -7.66 -8.24 -3.62
C GLY A 127 -6.40 -7.53 -3.12
N ALA A 128 -5.46 -8.26 -2.51
CA ALA A 128 -4.17 -7.70 -2.14
C ALA A 128 -3.42 -7.15 -3.36
N GLY A 129 -3.62 -7.76 -4.54
CA GLY A 129 -3.06 -7.27 -5.80
C GLY A 129 -3.53 -5.85 -6.14
N HIS A 130 -4.80 -5.54 -5.95
CA HIS A 130 -5.34 -4.18 -6.15
C HIS A 130 -4.75 -3.16 -5.18
N VAL A 131 -4.56 -3.54 -3.91
CA VAL A 131 -3.89 -2.68 -2.93
C VAL A 131 -2.44 -2.39 -3.35
N ILE A 132 -1.71 -3.42 -3.79
CA ILE A 132 -0.34 -3.26 -4.29
C ILE A 132 -0.33 -2.39 -5.55
N ALA A 133 -1.24 -2.60 -6.51
CA ALA A 133 -1.32 -1.79 -7.72
C ALA A 133 -1.53 -0.30 -7.42
N GLY A 134 -2.43 0.06 -6.51
CA GLY A 134 -2.62 1.44 -6.06
C GLY A 134 -1.38 2.03 -5.39
N LEU A 135 -0.71 1.24 -4.55
CA LEU A 135 0.54 1.62 -3.88
C LEU A 135 1.67 1.85 -4.88
N LEU A 136 1.86 0.95 -5.85
CA LEU A 136 2.88 1.07 -6.90
C LEU A 136 2.66 2.29 -7.77
N ARG A 137 1.39 2.61 -8.08
CA ARG A 137 1.02 3.80 -8.84
C ARG A 137 1.38 5.07 -8.08
N ALA A 138 1.02 5.14 -6.81
CA ALA A 138 1.37 6.28 -5.96
C ALA A 138 2.90 6.42 -5.77
N MET A 139 3.64 5.31 -5.71
CA MET A 139 5.10 5.34 -5.64
C MET A 139 5.74 5.80 -6.96
N ALA A 140 5.13 5.53 -8.11
CA ALA A 140 5.63 5.99 -9.40
C ALA A 140 5.63 7.51 -9.50
N ASP A 141 4.52 8.17 -9.14
CA ASP A 141 4.44 9.64 -9.03
C ASP A 141 5.53 10.20 -8.12
N ASP A 142 5.81 9.44 -7.07
CA ASP A 142 6.72 9.83 -6.01
C ASP A 142 8.18 9.71 -6.51
N TYR A 143 8.47 8.78 -7.44
CA TYR A 143 9.76 8.62 -8.15
C TYR A 143 9.85 9.52 -9.40
N GLY A 144 8.74 10.11 -9.84
CA GLY A 144 8.67 10.83 -11.11
C GLY A 144 8.64 9.91 -12.34
N ALA A 145 8.25 8.64 -12.17
CA ALA A 145 8.20 7.64 -13.23
C ALA A 145 6.81 7.56 -13.88
N LEU A 146 6.76 7.34 -15.19
CA LEU A 146 5.54 7.04 -15.93
C LEU A 146 5.38 5.54 -16.07
N VAL A 147 4.34 4.99 -15.43
CA VAL A 147 4.06 3.55 -15.42
C VAL A 147 2.63 3.26 -15.83
N LEU A 148 2.45 2.20 -16.61
CA LEU A 148 1.15 1.55 -16.78
C LEU A 148 1.10 0.33 -15.85
N LEU A 149 0.00 0.20 -15.13
CA LEU A 149 -0.23 -0.85 -14.15
C LEU A 149 -1.62 -1.44 -14.38
N ASP A 150 -1.65 -2.75 -14.61
CA ASP A 150 -2.89 -3.50 -14.83
C ASP A 150 -2.93 -4.74 -13.93
N HIS A 151 -4.04 -4.92 -13.21
CA HIS A 151 -4.30 -6.20 -12.55
C HIS A 151 -4.87 -7.17 -13.57
N VAL A 152 -4.08 -8.18 -13.96
CA VAL A 152 -4.44 -9.12 -15.05
C VAL A 152 -5.15 -10.38 -14.55
N GLY A 153 -5.45 -10.41 -13.25
CA GLY A 153 -6.30 -11.40 -12.63
C GLY A 153 -5.59 -12.25 -11.59
N ARG A 154 -6.19 -13.41 -11.31
CA ARG A 154 -5.79 -14.30 -10.21
C ARG A 154 -5.66 -15.74 -10.67
N ARG A 155 -4.62 -16.42 -10.21
CA ARG A 155 -4.41 -17.87 -10.33
C ARG A 155 -4.24 -18.44 -8.92
N ARG A 156 -5.23 -19.23 -8.47
CA ARG A 156 -5.32 -19.75 -7.09
C ARG A 156 -5.29 -18.59 -6.06
N SER A 157 -4.24 -18.50 -5.26
CA SER A 157 -4.02 -17.46 -4.24
C SER A 157 -2.99 -16.40 -4.66
N VAL A 158 -2.67 -16.34 -5.96
CA VAL A 158 -1.69 -15.41 -6.52
C VAL A 158 -2.40 -14.48 -7.49
N GLU A 159 -2.36 -13.19 -7.22
CA GLU A 159 -2.81 -12.10 -8.09
C GLU A 159 -1.61 -11.59 -8.89
N ILE A 160 -1.81 -11.26 -10.17
CA ILE A 160 -0.73 -10.81 -11.05
C ILE A 160 -0.99 -9.35 -11.44
N ILE A 161 0.06 -8.55 -11.39
CA ILE A 161 0.06 -7.14 -11.78
C ILE A 161 1.08 -6.99 -12.90
N ASP A 162 0.63 -6.55 -14.07
CA ASP A 162 1.50 -6.20 -15.18
C ASP A 162 1.96 -4.75 -14.98
N ILE A 163 3.26 -4.52 -15.17
CA ILE A 163 3.92 -3.24 -14.96
C ILE A 163 4.71 -2.88 -16.21
N HIS A 164 4.34 -1.79 -16.87
CA HIS A 164 5.13 -1.22 -17.96
C HIS A 164 5.71 0.12 -17.53
N LEU A 165 7.02 0.16 -17.32
CA LEU A 165 7.78 1.37 -17.08
C LEU A 165 8.09 2.03 -18.42
N LEU A 166 7.34 3.08 -18.75
CA LEU A 166 7.49 3.80 -20.01
C LEU A 166 8.65 4.79 -19.96
N GLU A 167 8.81 5.45 -18.80
CA GLU A 167 9.88 6.43 -18.58
C GLU A 167 10.22 6.50 -17.10
N SER A 168 11.50 6.41 -16.76
CA SER A 168 12.01 6.44 -15.38
C SER A 168 12.16 7.85 -14.80
N SER A 169 12.09 8.90 -15.65
CA SER A 169 12.26 10.31 -15.26
C SER A 169 11.30 11.23 -16.02
N TYR A 170 10.01 10.93 -15.98
CA TYR A 170 8.95 11.67 -16.67
C TYR A 170 8.64 13.03 -16.01
N SER A 171 8.76 13.13 -14.68
CA SER A 171 8.57 14.38 -13.93
C SER A 171 9.55 14.51 -12.76
N GLU A 172 9.72 15.70 -12.19
CA GLU A 172 10.40 15.84 -10.90
C GLU A 172 9.64 15.01 -9.84
N GLY A 173 10.30 13.98 -9.31
CA GLY A 173 9.77 13.18 -8.21
C GLY A 173 9.55 14.02 -6.94
N ARG A 174 8.74 13.53 -6.01
CA ARG A 174 8.49 14.27 -4.76
C ARG A 174 9.75 14.23 -3.90
N GLY A 175 10.16 15.40 -3.38
CA GLY A 175 11.30 15.53 -2.47
C GLY A 175 11.28 14.49 -1.34
N PHE A 176 12.45 13.92 -1.05
CA PHE A 176 12.63 12.90 -0.03
C PHE A 176 13.72 13.33 0.95
N ASP A 177 13.34 13.55 2.20
CA ASP A 177 14.26 13.82 3.31
C ASP A 177 14.10 12.73 4.38
N LEU A 178 15.24 12.21 4.84
CA LEU A 178 15.36 11.13 5.82
C LEU A 178 15.49 11.65 7.27
N SER A 179 15.65 12.96 7.47
CA SER A 179 16.24 13.50 8.70
C SER A 179 15.29 13.98 9.81
N GLU A 180 13.96 13.88 9.68
CA GLU A 180 13.03 14.29 10.75
C GLU A 180 12.84 13.23 11.87
N GLY A 181 13.96 12.70 12.37
CA GLY A 181 14.01 11.71 13.45
C GLY A 181 15.29 11.80 14.28
N GLY A 182 15.78 13.01 14.56
CA GLY A 182 16.97 13.24 15.39
C GLY A 182 16.61 13.67 16.81
N LEU A 183 16.98 12.86 17.80
CA LEU A 183 16.94 13.21 19.23
C LEU A 183 17.57 14.59 19.48
N THR A 184 16.84 15.49 20.13
CA THR A 184 17.43 16.67 20.78
C THR A 184 18.28 16.21 21.96
N ALA A 185 19.55 15.92 21.72
CA ALA A 185 20.54 15.87 22.78
C ALA A 185 20.80 17.31 23.25
N ALA A 186 20.14 17.70 24.35
CA ALA A 186 20.43 18.93 25.06
C ALA A 186 21.85 18.83 25.66
N GLY A 187 22.84 19.28 24.92
CA GLY A 187 24.16 19.61 25.45
C GLY A 187 24.15 21.04 25.98
N GLN A 188 23.90 21.22 27.28
CA GLN A 188 24.34 22.42 27.98
C GLN A 188 25.82 22.27 28.31
N VAL A 189 26.66 23.16 27.75
CA VAL A 189 28.01 23.41 28.23
C VAL A 189 28.22 24.92 28.21
N GLY A 190 28.57 25.49 29.37
CA GLY A 190 29.09 26.85 29.53
C GLY A 190 28.12 27.84 30.14
#